data_AF-A0A7X3ZF72-F1
#
_entry.id   AF-A0A7X3ZF72-F1
#
_cell.length_a   1.000
_cell.length_b   1.000
_cell.length_c   1.000
_cell.angle_alpha   90.00
_cell.angle_beta   90.00
_cell.angle_gamma   90.00
#
_symmetry.space_group_name_H-M   'P 1'
#
loop_
_entity.id
_entity.type
_entity.pdbx_description
1 polymer ?
#
loop_
_entity_poly.entity_id
_entity_poly.type
_entity_poly.pdbx_seq_one_letter_code
_entity_poly.pdbx_strand_id
1 'polypeptide(L)' 'DHRVAMSFALVGLRVPGIRINDPGCVGKTFPTYFDVWDQIRGSA' A
#
# COMPACT_ATOMS: atom_id res chain seq x y z
N ASP A 1 -2.93 -11.22 -2.46
CA ASP A 1 -2.69 -10.89 -3.89
C ASP A 1 -2.12 -9.49 -3.93
N HIS A 2 -1.02 -9.27 -4.67
CA HIS A 2 -0.32 -7.98 -4.71
C HIS A 2 -1.25 -6.84 -5.16
N ARG A 3 -2.17 -7.08 -6.09
CA ARG A 3 -3.10 -6.08 -6.60
C ARG A 3 -4.08 -5.64 -5.53
N VAL A 4 -4.64 -6.60 -4.79
CA VAL A 4 -5.57 -6.33 -3.70
C VAL A 4 -4.90 -5.50 -2.61
N ALA A 5 -3.65 -5.84 -2.23
CA ALA A 5 -2.89 -5.06 -1.26
C ALA A 5 -2.66 -3.60 -1.74
N MET A 6 -2.23 -3.42 -2.99
CA MET A 6 -2.05 -2.08 -3.59
C MET A 6 -3.37 -1.29 -3.67
N SER A 7 -4.48 -1.94 -4.01
CA SER A 7 -5.80 -1.29 -4.02
C SER A 7 -6.24 -0.85 -2.62
N PHE A 8 -6.04 -1.67 -1.58
CA PHE A 8 -6.39 -1.29 -0.21
C PHE A 8 -5.50 -0.19 0.36
N ALA A 9 -4.24 -0.07 -0.08
CA ALA A 9 -3.39 1.06 0.27
C ALA A 9 -4.03 2.40 -0.16
N LEU A 10 -4.60 2.44 -1.37
CA LEU A 10 -5.36 3.62 -1.86
C LEU A 10 -6.61 3.89 -1.01
N VAL A 11 -7.37 2.85 -0.67
CA VAL A 11 -8.56 3.01 0.21
C VAL A 11 -8.16 3.57 1.58
N GLY A 12 -7.01 3.15 2.11
CA GLY A 12 -6.45 3.62 3.38
C GLY A 12 -6.13 5.12 3.43
N LEU A 13 -6.00 5.80 2.28
CA LEU A 13 -5.85 7.26 2.24
C LEU A 13 -7.12 7.99 2.66
N ARG A 14 -8.29 7.38 2.48
CA ARG A 14 -9.59 8.02 2.75
C ARG A 14 -10.32 7.45 3.97
N VAL A 15 -10.11 6.17 4.25
CA VAL A 15 -10.80 5.44 5.33
C VAL A 15 -9.81 5.15 6.46
N PRO A 16 -9.97 5.78 7.64
CA PRO A 16 -9.06 5.55 8.77
C PRO A 16 -9.19 4.12 9.30
N GLY A 17 -8.09 3.59 9.83
CA GLY A 17 -8.06 2.29 10.51
C GLY A 17 -7.83 1.06 9.61
N ILE A 18 -7.62 1.26 8.29
CA ILE A 18 -7.24 0.16 7.39
C ILE A 18 -5.80 -0.29 7.66
N ARG A 19 -5.60 -1.59 7.89
CA ARG A 19 -4.29 -2.23 7.98
C ARG A 19 -4.23 -3.40 7.02
N ILE A 20 -3.15 -3.48 6.24
CA ILE A 20 -2.90 -4.61 5.33
C ILE A 20 -2.19 -5.70 6.13
N ASN A 21 -2.76 -6.92 6.16
CA ASN A 21 -2.22 -8.04 6.96
C ASN A 21 -0.89 -8.59 6.43
N ASP A 22 -0.72 -8.64 5.11
CA ASP A 22 0.52 -9.08 4.44
C ASP A 22 0.92 -8.05 3.37
N PRO A 23 1.55 -6.93 3.77
CA PRO A 23 2.01 -5.93 2.82
C PRO A 23 3.13 -6.46 1.91
N GLY A 24 3.92 -7.46 2.36
CA GLY A 24 5.03 -8.02 1.59
C GLY A 24 4.60 -8.70 0.28
N CYS A 25 3.34 -9.14 0.17
CA CYS A 25 2.84 -9.80 -1.03
C CYS A 25 2.94 -8.95 -2.32
N VAL A 26 3.08 -7.62 -2.20
CA VAL A 26 3.31 -6.71 -3.34
C VAL A 26 4.60 -7.03 -4.09
N GLY A 27 5.59 -7.63 -3.42
CA GLY A 27 6.88 -8.01 -4.00
C GLY A 27 6.81 -9.01 -5.15
N LYS A 28 5.65 -9.65 -5.37
CA LYS A 28 5.41 -10.48 -6.56
C LYS A 28 5.63 -9.70 -7.88
N THR A 29 5.30 -8.41 -7.90
CA THR A 29 5.40 -7.58 -9.12
C THR A 29 6.03 -6.22 -8.87
N PHE A 30 6.00 -5.72 -7.63
CA PHE A 30 6.49 -4.39 -7.29
C PHE A 30 7.13 -4.39 -5.90
N PRO A 31 8.38 -4.88 -5.77
CA PRO A 31 9.06 -5.05 -4.47
C PRO A 31 9.29 -3.75 -3.69
N THR A 32 9.42 -2.61 -4.39
CA THR A 32 9.64 -1.29 -3.77
C THR A 32 8.35 -0.46 -3.65
N TYR A 33 7.17 -1.10 -3.74
CA TYR A 33 5.88 -0.39 -3.75
C TYR A 33 5.70 0.56 -2.56
N PHE A 34 5.96 0.10 -1.33
CA PHE A 34 5.77 0.92 -0.14
C PHE A 34 6.85 2.00 0.04
N ASP A 35 8.06 1.78 -0.51
CA ASP A 35 9.09 2.83 -0.54
C ASP A 35 8.66 3.99 -1.46
N VAL A 36 8.14 3.67 -2.65
CA VAL A 36 7.59 4.65 -3.60
C VAL A 36 6.33 5.31 -3.04
N TRP A 37 5.46 4.52 -2.40
CA TRP A 37 4.26 5.02 -1.72
C TRP A 37 4.58 6.11 -0.71
N ASP A 38 5.62 5.91 0.09
CA ASP A 38 6.07 6.87 1.11
C ASP A 38 6.63 8.17 0.51
N GLN A 39 7.14 8.13 -0.73
CA GLN A 39 7.59 9.33 -1.45
C GLN A 39 6.43 10.19 -1.99
N ILE A 40 5.27 9.58 -2.25
CA ILE A 40 4.14 10.27 -2.91
C ILE A 40 2.95 10.53 -2.00
N ARG A 41 2.77 9.75 -0.91
CA ARG A 41 1.76 10.08 0.10
C ARG A 41 2.27 11.33 0.82
N GLY A 42 1.74 12.49 0.46
CA GLY A 42 2.10 13.74 1.13
C GLY A 42 1.95 13.60 2.65
N SER A 43 2.76 14.34 3.41
CA SER A 43 2.62 14.41 4.86
C SER A 43 1.22 14.94 5.20
N ALA A 44 0.38 14.07 5.76
CA ALA A 44 -0.89 14.46 6.36
C ALA A 44 -0.66 15.22 7.66
#